data_AF-A0AA51RTQ1-F1
#
_entry.id   AF-A0AA51RTQ1-F1
#
_cell.length_a   1.000
_cell.length_b   1.000
_cell.length_c   1.000
_cell.angle_alpha   90.00
_cell.angle_beta   90.00
_cell.angle_gamma   90.00
#
_symmetry.space_group_name_H-M   'P 1'
#
loop_
_entity.id
_entity.type
_entity.pdbx_description
1 polymer ?
#
loop_
_entity_poly.entity_id
_entity_poly.type
_entity_poly.pdbx_seq_one_letter_code
_entity_poly.pdbx_strand_id
1 'polypeptide(L)'
;MNDFWSQLETRLRAMEAEEEYDLFAIGYVIPQVALAEKEGGSNPAEAQDILIRYIQRSIDQDNINDRDRELIEQVLNAALEN
;
A
#
# COMPACT_ATOMS: atom_id res chain seq x y z
N MET A 1 11.70 -13.57 -5.15
CA MET A 1 10.85 -12.37 -5.02
C MET A 1 9.49 -12.78 -5.56
N ASN A 2 8.45 -12.72 -4.73
CA ASN A 2 7.08 -13.02 -5.16
C ASN A 2 6.64 -11.88 -6.10
N ASP A 3 6.18 -12.21 -7.30
CA ASP A 3 5.90 -11.26 -8.39
C ASP A 3 4.92 -10.14 -7.96
N PHE A 4 4.04 -10.47 -7.01
CA PHE A 4 3.10 -9.52 -6.39
C PHE A 4 3.78 -8.24 -5.87
N TRP A 5 4.83 -8.36 -5.05
CA TRP A 5 5.44 -7.20 -4.37
C TRP A 5 6.09 -6.24 -5.36
N SER A 6 6.84 -6.78 -6.33
CA SER A 6 7.50 -6.00 -7.37
C SER A 6 6.49 -5.31 -8.31
N GLN A 7 5.39 -6.00 -8.67
CA GLN A 7 4.34 -5.40 -9.49
C GLN A 7 3.62 -4.28 -8.73
N LEU A 8 3.29 -4.51 -7.47
CA LEU A 8 2.63 -3.52 -6.64
C LEU A 8 3.50 -2.26 -6.46
N GLU A 9 4.78 -2.41 -6.14
CA GLU A 9 5.69 -1.27 -6.03
C GLU A 9 5.79 -0.50 -7.36
N THR A 10 5.90 -1.21 -8.49
CA THR A 10 5.93 -0.60 -9.82
C THR A 10 4.68 0.23 -10.10
N ARG A 11 3.49 -0.28 -9.74
CA ARG A 11 2.22 0.44 -9.89
C ARG A 11 2.16 1.69 -9.03
N LEU A 12 2.53 1.59 -7.76
CA LEU A 12 2.55 2.73 -6.85
C LEU A 12 3.51 3.83 -7.33
N ARG A 13 4.65 3.46 -7.92
CA ARG A 13 5.59 4.41 -8.55
C ARG A 13 5.02 5.07 -9.80
N ALA A 14 4.23 4.36 -10.59
CA ALA A 14 3.51 4.95 -11.72
C ALA A 14 2.44 5.95 -11.23
N MET A 15 1.66 5.57 -10.21
CA MET A 15 0.68 6.46 -9.57
C MET A 15 1.35 7.73 -8.99
N GLU A 16 2.55 7.61 -8.41
CA GLU A 16 3.37 8.74 -7.94
C GLU A 16 3.68 9.74 -9.06
N ALA A 17 3.86 9.27 -10.29
CA ALA A 17 4.20 10.09 -11.45
C ALA A 17 2.99 10.71 -12.16
N GLU A 18 1.79 10.14 -11.99
CA GLU A 18 0.56 10.55 -12.69
C GLU A 18 -0.17 11.71 -12.00
N GLU A 19 0.18 12.04 -10.75
CA GLU A 19 -0.42 13.11 -9.93
C GLU A 19 -1.96 13.04 -9.78
N GLU A 20 -2.58 11.90 -10.13
CA GLU A 20 -4.03 11.66 -10.00
C GLU A 20 -4.46 11.43 -8.55
N TYR A 21 -3.58 10.85 -7.74
CA TYR A 21 -3.82 10.53 -6.34
C TYR A 21 -3.03 11.46 -5.41
N ASP A 22 -3.48 11.55 -4.17
CA ASP A 22 -2.81 12.35 -3.16
C ASP A 22 -1.39 11.82 -2.89
N LEU A 23 -0.39 12.69 -3.07
CA LEU A 23 1.03 12.33 -2.92
C LEU A 23 1.40 11.97 -1.47
N PHE A 24 0.70 12.51 -0.48
CA PHE A 24 0.89 12.07 0.90
C PHE A 24 0.45 10.61 1.06
N ALA A 25 -0.71 10.24 0.51
CA ALA A 25 -1.20 8.87 0.58
C ALA A 25 -0.29 7.89 -0.18
N ILE A 26 0.17 8.24 -1.38
CA ILE A 26 1.15 7.44 -2.13
C ILE A 26 2.47 7.29 -1.34
N GLY A 27 3.00 8.41 -0.84
CA GLY A 27 4.22 8.43 -0.04
C GLY A 27 4.09 7.65 1.27
N TYR A 28 2.88 7.53 1.80
CA TYR A 28 2.59 6.70 2.96
C TYR A 28 2.57 5.21 2.61
N VAL A 29 1.95 4.81 1.51
CA VAL A 29 1.76 3.39 1.13
C VAL A 29 3.05 2.73 0.66
N ILE A 30 3.86 3.41 -0.18
CA ILE A 30 5.07 2.82 -0.78
C ILE A 30 6.02 2.19 0.25
N PRO A 31 6.43 2.88 1.34
CA PRO A 31 7.32 2.29 2.35
C PRO A 31 6.72 1.07 3.05
N GLN A 32 5.39 1.00 3.17
CA GLN A 32 4.70 -0.10 3.85
C GLN A 32 4.81 -1.40 3.04
N VAL A 33 4.87 -1.33 1.71
CA VAL A 33 5.06 -2.51 0.84
C VAL A 33 6.34 -3.27 1.21
N ALA A 34 7.47 -2.55 1.29
CA ALA A 34 8.76 -3.14 1.63
C ALA A 34 8.82 -3.66 3.08
N LEU A 35 8.01 -3.11 3.98
CA LEU A 35 7.91 -3.58 5.36
C LEU A 35 7.00 -4.80 5.48
N ALA A 36 5.85 -4.79 4.80
CA ALA A 36 4.90 -5.90 4.74
C ALA A 36 5.49 -7.13 4.05
N GLU A 37 6.29 -6.96 2.98
CA GLU A 37 6.98 -8.08 2.31
C GLU A 37 7.85 -8.89 3.29
N LYS A 38 8.44 -8.23 4.29
CA LYS A 38 9.26 -8.91 5.32
C LYS A 38 8.42 -9.79 6.25
N GLU A 39 7.12 -9.54 6.39
CA GLU A 39 6.20 -10.42 7.12
C GLU A 39 5.84 -11.68 6.30
N GLY A 40 6.09 -11.68 4.99
CA GLY A 40 6.00 -12.84 4.11
C GLY A 40 4.74 -12.88 3.25
N GLY A 41 4.36 -14.08 2.82
CA GLY A 41 3.27 -14.31 1.87
C GLY A 41 3.68 -15.30 0.79
N SER A 42 3.10 -16.50 0.85
CA SER A 42 3.43 -17.63 -0.02
C SER A 42 2.77 -17.52 -1.39
N ASN A 43 1.70 -16.72 -1.48
CA ASN A 43 0.92 -16.49 -2.68
C ASN A 43 0.37 -15.04 -2.69
N PRO A 44 -0.15 -14.54 -3.83
CA PRO A 44 -0.61 -13.15 -3.94
C PRO A 44 -1.75 -12.76 -2.99
N ALA A 45 -2.72 -13.65 -2.75
CA ALA A 45 -3.84 -13.36 -1.86
C ALA A 45 -3.38 -13.21 -0.40
N GLU A 46 -2.50 -14.09 0.06
CA GLU A 46 -1.87 -13.98 1.38
C GLU A 46 -1.02 -12.71 1.50
N ALA A 47 -0.24 -12.38 0.47
CA ALA A 47 0.56 -11.16 0.43
C ALA A 47 -0.30 -9.88 0.49
N GLN A 48 -1.42 -9.85 -0.24
CA GLN A 48 -2.40 -8.77 -0.19
C GLN A 48 -3.01 -8.62 1.21
N ASP A 49 -3.44 -9.72 1.84
CA ASP A 49 -3.99 -9.71 3.21
C ASP A 49 -2.96 -9.23 4.25
N ILE A 50 -1.68 -9.59 4.07
CA ILE A 50 -0.59 -9.10 4.92
C ILE A 50 -0.43 -7.60 4.75
N LEU A 51 -0.37 -7.10 3.52
CA LEU A 51 -0.23 -5.67 3.24
C LEU A 51 -1.38 -4.84 3.82
N ILE A 52 -2.62 -5.24 3.59
CA ILE A 52 -3.80 -4.52 4.08
C ILE A 52 -3.75 -4.42 5.60
N ARG A 53 -3.49 -5.54 6.29
CA ARG A 53 -3.38 -5.55 7.75
C ARG A 53 -2.21 -4.71 8.25
N TYR A 54 -1.08 -4.74 7.55
CA TYR A 54 0.09 -3.95 7.90
C TYR A 54 -0.24 -2.45 7.85
N ILE A 55 -0.82 -1.99 6.75
CA ILE A 55 -1.18 -0.58 6.55
C ILE A 55 -2.25 -0.14 7.56
N GLN A 56 -3.30 -0.92 7.78
CA GLN A 56 -4.33 -0.59 8.78
C GLN A 56 -3.74 -0.42 10.18
N ARG A 57 -2.84 -1.34 10.57
CA ARG A 57 -2.13 -1.24 11.85
C ARG A 57 -1.26 0.01 11.92
N SER A 58 -0.55 0.37 10.85
CA SER A 58 0.28 1.58 10.81
C SER A 58 -0.58 2.85 10.94
N ILE A 59 -1.70 2.94 10.21
CA ILE A 59 -2.65 4.06 10.29
C ILE A 59 -3.16 4.25 11.73
N ASP A 60 -3.54 3.16 12.39
CA ASP A 60 -4.03 3.18 13.77
C ASP A 60 -2.93 3.62 14.75
N GLN A 61 -1.70 3.15 14.57
CA GLN A 61 -0.56 3.51 15.43
C GLN A 61 -0.12 4.96 15.27
N ASP A 62 -0.16 5.47 14.04
CA ASP A 62 0.24 6.82 13.70
C ASP A 62 -0.84 7.87 14.05
N ASN A 63 -2.02 7.44 14.50
CA ASN A 63 -3.18 8.29 14.76
C ASN A 63 -3.56 9.16 13.54
N ILE A 64 -3.49 8.56 12.36
CA ILE A 64 -3.90 9.21 11.11
C ILE A 64 -5.39 9.53 11.20
N ASN A 65 -5.76 10.77 10.82
CA ASN A 65 -7.15 11.21 10.86
C ASN A 65 -7.99 10.52 9.76
N ASP A 66 -9.32 10.57 9.90
CA ASP A 66 -10.23 9.86 9.00
C ASP A 66 -10.09 10.25 7.53
N ARG A 67 -9.84 11.54 7.24
CA ARG A 67 -9.66 12.02 5.87
C ARG A 67 -8.40 11.42 5.23
N ASP A 68 -7.29 11.46 5.95
CA ASP A 68 -6.02 10.92 5.45
C ASP A 68 -6.07 9.39 5.34
N ARG A 69 -6.78 8.73 6.26
CA ARG A 69 -7.09 7.29 6.17
C ARG A 69 -7.83 6.97 4.87
N GLU A 70 -8.89 7.71 4.54
CA GLU A 70 -9.66 7.50 3.31
C GLU A 70 -8.77 7.64 2.05
N LEU A 71 -7.86 8.62 2.03
CA LEU A 71 -6.92 8.80 0.91
C LEU A 71 -5.93 7.63 0.79
N ILE A 72 -5.38 7.17 1.92
CA ILE A 72 -4.47 6.01 1.96
C ILE A 72 -5.20 4.74 1.48
N GLU A 73 -6.43 4.53 1.93
CA GLU A 73 -7.25 3.38 1.52
C GLU A 73 -7.60 3.45 0.02
N GLN A 74 -7.90 4.63 -0.52
CA GLN A 74 -8.12 4.81 -1.96
C GLN A 74 -6.90 4.44 -2.79
N VAL A 75 -5.71 4.93 -2.42
CA VAL A 75 -4.45 4.59 -3.09
C VAL A 75 -4.18 3.09 -3.01
N LEU A 76 -4.34 2.49 -1.83
CA LEU A 76 -4.12 1.06 -1.63
C LEU A 76 -5.06 0.23 -2.52
N ASN A 77 -6.36 0.55 -2.52
CA ASN A 77 -7.35 -0.18 -3.32
C ASN A 77 -7.06 -0.04 -4.82
N ALA A 78 -6.76 1.17 -5.31
CA ALA A 78 -6.43 1.40 -6.71
C ALA A 78 -5.18 0.62 -7.16
N ALA A 79 -4.16 0.52 -6.29
CA ALA A 79 -2.94 -0.23 -6.57
C ALA A 79 -3.16 -1.76 -6.61
N LEU A 80 -4.15 -2.26 -5.85
CA LEU A 80 -4.50 -3.69 -5.75
C LEU A 80 -5.49 -4.15 -6.84
N GLU A 81 -6.37 -3.27 -7.34
CA GLU A 81 -7.37 -3.59 -8.36
C GLU A 81 -6.84 -3.58 -9.81
N ASN A 82 -5.76 -2.83 -10.06
CA ASN A 82 -5.03 -2.83 -11.34
C ASN A 82 -4.06 -4.01 -11.46
#